data_AF-A0A8R7UDG0-F1
#
_entry.id   AF-A0A8R7UDG0-F1
#
_cell.length_a   1.000
_cell.length_b   1.000
_cell.length_c   1.000
_cell.angle_alpha   90.00
_cell.angle_beta   90.00
_cell.angle_gamma   90.00
#
_symmetry.space_group_name_H-M   'P 1'
#
loop_
_entity.id
_entity.type
_entity.pdbx_description
1 polymer ?
#
loop_
_entity_poly.entity_id
_entity_poly.type
_entity_poly.pdbx_seq_one_letter_code
_entity_poly.pdbx_strand_id
1 'polypeptide(L)'
;MQGIAKALSQHGKQLRLAVLQHMNKGIFSWATLISRIQSESPAVIIPHMGLENITVREILRAKGEAQSRAVYWCSTSHLVHEAVKHMTANNVGSLVVLKSGDDKQLAGIVTERDFARKILLPGRPSEETRVEDIMTEENKLITVSSNTNILRAMELMTDEHIRHVPVFDEKVVGMISIGDVVRAIVDQQHQEVKQLKKYITGDYY
;
A
#
# COMPACT_ATOMS: atom_id res chain seq x y z
N MET A 1 -54.62 3.61 -26.86
CA MET A 1 -53.33 4.32 -26.66
C MET A 1 -52.48 3.63 -25.58
N GLN A 2 -51.99 2.40 -25.81
CA GLN A 2 -51.10 1.70 -24.87
C GLN A 2 -49.87 1.03 -25.55
N GLY A 3 -49.71 1.16 -26.87
CA GLY A 3 -48.64 0.49 -27.63
C GLY A 3 -47.30 1.24 -27.66
N ILE A 4 -47.31 2.58 -27.65
CA ILE A 4 -46.10 3.39 -27.88
C ILE A 4 -45.21 3.47 -26.62
N ALA A 5 -45.81 3.54 -25.43
CA ALA A 5 -45.08 3.55 -24.17
C ALA A 5 -44.38 2.20 -23.87
N LYS A 6 -44.93 1.08 -24.36
CA LYS A 6 -44.34 -0.26 -24.19
C LYS A 6 -43.14 -0.48 -25.12
N ALA A 7 -43.17 0.09 -26.33
CA ALA A 7 -42.08 0.02 -27.30
C ALA A 7 -40.83 0.82 -26.85
N LEU A 8 -41.01 2.01 -26.27
CA LEU A 8 -39.90 2.81 -25.72
C LEU A 8 -39.28 2.19 -24.46
N SER A 9 -40.08 1.51 -23.64
CA SER A 9 -39.62 0.74 -22.48
C SER A 9 -38.79 -0.50 -22.87
N GLN A 10 -39.14 -1.17 -23.97
CA GLN A 10 -38.37 -2.31 -24.49
C GLN A 10 -37.08 -1.89 -25.20
N HIS A 11 -37.08 -0.78 -25.95
CA HIS A 11 -35.86 -0.27 -26.61
C HIS A 11 -34.84 0.29 -25.62
N GLY A 12 -35.27 0.98 -24.57
CA GLY A 12 -34.38 1.45 -23.50
C GLY A 12 -33.77 0.32 -22.66
N LYS A 13 -34.48 -0.81 -22.53
CA LYS A 13 -33.94 -2.03 -21.87
C LYS A 13 -32.94 -2.77 -22.74
N GLN A 14 -33.18 -2.85 -24.06
CA GLN A 14 -32.24 -3.44 -25.02
C GLN A 14 -30.95 -2.60 -25.13
N LEU A 15 -31.05 -1.27 -25.14
CA LEU A 15 -29.87 -0.38 -25.09
C LEU A 15 -29.13 -0.46 -23.74
N ARG A 16 -29.84 -0.54 -22.61
CA ARG A 16 -29.21 -0.80 -21.30
C ARG A 16 -28.50 -2.15 -21.26
N LEU A 17 -29.10 -3.20 -21.83
CA LEU A 17 -28.50 -4.53 -21.93
C LEU A 17 -27.30 -4.56 -22.88
N ALA A 18 -27.34 -3.84 -24.00
CA ALA A 18 -26.22 -3.75 -24.94
C ALA A 18 -25.04 -2.93 -24.37
N VAL A 19 -25.33 -1.85 -23.64
CA VAL A 19 -24.31 -1.07 -22.90
C VAL A 19 -23.75 -1.90 -21.74
N LEU A 20 -24.59 -2.67 -21.02
CA LEU A 20 -24.15 -3.62 -19.99
C LEU A 20 -23.35 -4.80 -20.56
N GLN A 21 -23.68 -5.28 -21.76
CA GLN A 21 -22.94 -6.36 -22.43
C GLN A 21 -21.59 -5.89 -22.98
N HIS A 22 -21.45 -4.60 -23.31
CA HIS A 22 -20.14 -3.99 -23.61
C HIS A 22 -19.37 -3.52 -22.36
N MET A 23 -20.04 -3.34 -21.22
CA MET A 23 -19.41 -3.06 -19.92
C MET A 23 -19.02 -4.33 -19.15
N ASN A 24 -19.39 -5.53 -19.61
CA ASN A 24 -19.14 -6.79 -18.89
C ASN A 24 -17.96 -7.63 -19.43
N LYS A 25 -16.88 -6.99 -19.87
CA LYS A 25 -15.57 -7.65 -20.06
C LYS A 25 -14.49 -7.15 -19.10
N GLY A 26 -14.86 -6.53 -17.99
CA GLY A 26 -13.87 -5.89 -17.11
C GLY A 26 -14.31 -5.67 -15.67
N ILE A 27 -15.13 -6.57 -15.10
CA ILE A 27 -15.58 -6.42 -13.70
C ILE A 27 -15.39 -7.75 -12.96
N PHE A 28 -14.17 -7.87 -12.43
CA PHE A 28 -13.77 -8.57 -11.21
C PHE A 28 -14.03 -10.07 -11.04
N SER A 29 -12.94 -10.84 -11.15
CA SER A 29 -12.65 -11.90 -10.18
C SER A 29 -11.48 -11.47 -9.31
N TRP A 30 -11.77 -10.89 -8.14
CA TRP A 30 -10.83 -10.71 -7.03
C TRP A 30 -10.34 -12.06 -6.45
N ALA A 31 -10.88 -13.20 -6.89
CA ALA A 31 -10.48 -14.51 -6.38
C ALA A 31 -9.01 -14.85 -6.70
N THR A 32 -8.43 -14.24 -7.75
CA THR A 32 -7.02 -14.41 -8.12
C THR A 32 -6.06 -13.50 -7.34
N LEU A 33 -6.56 -12.40 -6.76
CA LEU A 33 -5.76 -11.50 -5.91
C LEU A 33 -5.46 -12.12 -4.53
N ILE A 34 -6.14 -13.21 -4.18
CA ILE A 34 -5.91 -13.98 -2.94
C ILE A 34 -5.34 -15.37 -3.25
N SER A 35 -5.18 -15.77 -4.52
CA SER A 35 -5.05 -17.21 -4.79
C SER A 35 -3.74 -17.87 -4.38
N ARG A 36 -2.55 -17.25 -4.44
CA ARG A 36 -1.24 -17.93 -4.19
C ARG A 36 -0.12 -16.94 -4.51
N ILE A 37 0.78 -16.51 -3.62
CA ILE A 37 1.90 -17.30 -3.08
C ILE A 37 2.24 -18.45 -4.06
N GLN A 38 3.23 -18.21 -4.93
CA GLN A 38 3.79 -19.08 -5.99
C GLN A 38 3.23 -18.88 -7.40
N SER A 39 3.98 -18.17 -8.24
CA SER A 39 4.78 -18.72 -9.36
C SER A 39 5.03 -17.66 -10.44
N GLU A 40 6.24 -17.66 -11.00
CA GLU A 40 6.82 -16.66 -11.90
C GLU A 40 6.00 -16.38 -13.16
N SER A 41 5.76 -15.09 -13.50
CA SER A 41 5.46 -14.60 -14.87
C SER A 41 5.31 -13.06 -14.96
N PRO A 42 5.47 -12.47 -16.15
CA PRO A 42 6.30 -11.29 -16.41
C PRO A 42 5.66 -9.95 -16.04
N ALA A 43 6.54 -8.95 -15.87
CA ALA A 43 6.30 -7.52 -15.66
C ALA A 43 4.82 -7.08 -15.79
N VAL A 44 4.25 -6.70 -14.66
CA VAL A 44 2.91 -6.13 -14.55
C VAL A 44 2.83 -4.90 -15.46
N ILE A 45 2.08 -5.00 -16.56
CA ILE A 45 1.68 -3.81 -17.33
C ILE A 45 0.58 -3.13 -16.52
N ILE A 46 0.96 -2.12 -15.74
CA ILE A 46 -0.01 -1.31 -14.99
C ILE A 46 -0.73 -0.42 -16.00
N PRO A 47 -2.06 -0.57 -16.20
CA PRO A 47 -2.81 0.37 -17.02
C PRO A 47 -2.65 1.78 -16.44
N HIS A 48 -2.65 2.78 -17.31
CA HIS A 48 -2.58 4.21 -16.97
C HIS A 48 -3.80 4.61 -16.12
N MET A 49 -3.75 4.30 -14.82
CA MET A 49 -4.82 4.54 -13.83
C MET A 49 -4.71 5.95 -13.23
N GLY A 50 -4.13 6.90 -13.98
CA GLY A 50 -3.79 8.24 -13.49
C GLY A 50 -2.75 8.25 -12.35
N LEU A 51 -2.10 7.12 -12.07
CA LEU A 51 -1.11 6.95 -11.00
C LEU A 51 0.29 7.43 -11.40
N GLU A 52 0.54 7.64 -12.69
CA GLU A 52 1.84 8.10 -13.24
C GLU A 52 2.30 9.46 -12.72
N ASN A 53 1.39 10.26 -12.16
CA ASN A 53 1.71 11.55 -11.55
C ASN A 53 1.72 11.50 -10.02
N ILE A 54 1.33 10.38 -9.40
CA ILE A 54 1.29 10.27 -7.93
C ILE A 54 2.66 9.90 -7.39
N THR A 55 3.17 10.75 -6.51
CA THR A 55 4.46 10.56 -5.84
C THR A 55 4.30 10.00 -4.43
N VAL A 56 5.34 9.35 -3.92
CA VAL A 56 5.41 8.90 -2.52
C VAL A 56 5.20 10.08 -1.55
N ARG A 57 5.69 11.28 -1.90
CA ARG A 57 5.44 12.50 -1.13
C ARG A 57 3.95 12.81 -0.96
N GLU A 58 3.16 12.64 -2.00
CA GLU A 58 1.72 12.89 -1.94
C GLU A 58 0.99 11.85 -1.08
N ILE A 59 1.41 10.59 -1.16
CA ILE A 59 0.91 9.52 -0.27
C ILE A 59 1.22 9.87 1.19
N LEU A 60 2.47 10.25 1.48
CA LEU A 60 2.86 10.70 2.80
C LEU A 60 1.98 11.88 3.24
N ARG A 61 1.81 12.92 2.41
CA ARG A 61 0.95 14.07 2.76
C ARG A 61 -0.50 13.64 3.07
N ALA A 62 -1.06 12.73 2.29
CA ALA A 62 -2.42 12.21 2.46
C ALA A 62 -2.59 11.36 3.73
N LYS A 63 -1.53 10.67 4.17
CA LYS A 63 -1.50 9.92 5.45
C LYS A 63 -1.68 10.83 6.69
N GLY A 64 -1.56 12.15 6.53
CA GLY A 64 -1.81 13.16 7.56
C GLY A 64 -0.60 13.39 8.47
N GLU A 65 -0.41 14.62 8.97
CA GLU A 65 0.83 15.02 9.66
C GLU A 65 1.18 14.15 10.87
N ALA A 66 0.16 13.65 11.59
CA ALA A 66 0.34 12.78 12.75
C ALA A 66 0.90 11.38 12.41
N GLN A 67 0.58 10.81 11.25
CA GLN A 67 1.05 9.47 10.83
C GLN A 67 2.15 9.54 9.76
N SER A 68 2.31 10.70 9.12
CA SER A 68 3.24 10.92 8.02
C SER A 68 4.64 11.34 8.49
N ARG A 69 4.70 12.16 9.55
CA ARG A 69 5.98 12.55 10.20
C ARG A 69 6.38 11.63 11.34
N ALA A 70 5.43 10.93 11.96
CA ALA A 70 5.72 9.97 13.02
C ALA A 70 6.14 8.64 12.40
N VAL A 71 7.43 8.54 12.05
CA VAL A 71 8.03 7.24 11.76
C VAL A 71 8.10 6.49 13.08
N TYR A 72 7.34 5.41 13.21
CA TYR A 72 7.45 4.53 14.38
C TYR A 72 8.78 3.81 14.34
N TRP A 73 9.50 3.85 15.47
CA TRP A 73 10.84 3.31 15.57
C TRP A 73 11.06 2.52 16.85
N CYS A 74 12.12 1.70 16.86
CA CYS A 74 12.68 1.07 18.04
C CYS A 74 14.22 1.10 17.98
N SER A 75 14.88 0.81 19.10
CA SER A 75 16.34 0.71 19.15
C SER A 75 16.81 -0.72 18.85
N THR A 76 18.03 -0.87 18.34
CA THR A 76 18.73 -2.16 18.18
C THR A 76 18.75 -2.98 19.48
N SER A 77 18.87 -2.31 20.63
CA SER A 77 18.93 -2.95 21.95
C SER A 77 17.57 -3.29 22.58
N HIS A 78 16.46 -2.83 22.01
CA HIS A 78 15.14 -3.20 22.53
C HIS A 78 14.89 -4.69 22.36
N LEU A 79 14.05 -5.23 23.25
CA LEU A 79 13.60 -6.61 23.14
C LEU A 79 12.56 -6.73 22.03
N VAL A 80 12.51 -7.88 21.37
CA VAL A 80 11.53 -8.12 20.30
C VAL A 80 10.10 -7.99 20.83
N HIS A 81 9.84 -8.46 22.06
CA HIS A 81 8.53 -8.30 22.71
C HIS A 81 8.09 -6.83 22.75
N GLU A 82 8.98 -5.91 23.12
CA GLU A 82 8.69 -4.48 23.20
C GLU A 82 8.39 -3.88 21.82
N ALA A 83 9.17 -4.29 20.81
CA ALA A 83 8.95 -3.87 19.43
C ALA A 83 7.58 -4.33 18.91
N VAL A 84 7.18 -5.58 19.14
CA VAL A 84 5.87 -6.10 18.71
C VAL A 84 4.73 -5.43 19.48
N LYS A 85 4.91 -5.16 20.77
CA LYS A 85 3.95 -4.37 21.56
C LYS A 85 3.79 -2.96 21.00
N HIS A 86 4.89 -2.32 20.61
CA HIS A 86 4.89 -0.99 19.99
C HIS A 86 4.20 -0.99 18.61
N MET A 87 4.43 -2.02 17.80
CA MET A 87 3.70 -2.25 16.53
C MET A 87 2.19 -2.35 16.77
N THR A 88 1.79 -3.19 17.74
CA THR A 88 0.38 -3.46 18.06
C THR A 88 -0.33 -2.20 18.57
N ALA A 89 0.30 -1.46 19.49
CA ALA A 89 -0.28 -0.25 20.09
C ALA A 89 -0.56 0.85 19.05
N ASN A 90 0.22 0.88 17.96
CA ASN A 90 0.10 1.87 16.91
C ASN A 90 -0.57 1.34 15.64
N ASN A 91 -1.01 0.07 15.64
CA ASN A 91 -1.61 -0.59 14.48
C ASN A 91 -0.72 -0.51 13.23
N VAL A 92 0.58 -0.78 13.39
CA VAL A 92 1.57 -0.81 12.30
C VAL A 92 2.29 -2.15 12.23
N GLY A 93 2.63 -2.60 11.02
CA GLY A 93 3.28 -3.90 10.80
C GLY A 93 4.81 -3.86 10.73
N SER A 94 5.41 -2.69 10.96
CA SER A 94 6.86 -2.49 10.90
C SER A 94 7.32 -1.29 11.69
N LEU A 95 8.57 -1.32 12.14
CA LEU A 95 9.27 -0.22 12.80
C LEU A 95 10.61 0.03 12.12
N VAL A 96 11.01 1.30 12.03
CA VAL A 96 12.39 1.66 11.73
C VAL A 96 13.26 1.32 12.93
N VAL A 97 14.37 0.65 12.70
CA VAL A 97 15.34 0.37 13.75
C VAL A 97 16.43 1.42 13.71
N LEU A 98 16.73 2.01 14.85
CA LEU A 98 17.80 2.97 15.04
C LEU A 98 18.89 2.39 15.95
N LYS A 99 20.14 2.75 15.71
CA LYS A 99 21.26 2.35 16.58
C LYS A 99 21.04 2.93 17.99
N SER A 100 21.41 2.15 19.01
CA SER A 100 21.47 2.64 20.39
C SER A 100 22.52 3.76 20.50
N GLY A 101 22.13 4.92 21.07
CA GLY A 101 23.00 6.08 21.26
C GLY A 101 22.31 7.41 20.98
N ASP A 102 23.03 8.52 21.15
CA ASP A 102 22.46 9.87 21.03
C ASP A 102 22.10 10.25 19.58
N ASP A 103 22.81 9.69 18.60
CA ASP A 103 22.73 10.14 17.20
C ASP A 103 21.62 9.50 16.36
N LYS A 104 20.74 8.66 16.93
CA LYS A 104 19.55 8.08 16.26
C LYS A 104 19.78 7.67 14.79
N GLN A 105 20.93 7.06 14.52
CA GLN A 105 21.29 6.64 13.17
C GLN A 105 20.44 5.46 12.73
N LEU A 106 20.09 5.41 11.44
CA LEU A 106 19.37 4.29 10.86
C LEU A 106 20.19 3.00 11.04
N ALA A 107 19.55 1.95 11.54
CA ALA A 107 20.13 0.62 11.68
C ALA A 107 19.44 -0.42 10.79
N GLY A 108 18.16 -0.21 10.47
CA GLY A 108 17.40 -1.16 9.67
C GLY A 108 15.89 -1.02 9.78
N ILE A 109 15.20 -2.12 9.50
CA ILE A 109 13.74 -2.26 9.68
C ILE A 109 13.43 -3.62 10.33
N VAL A 110 12.43 -3.65 11.20
CA VAL A 110 11.88 -4.89 11.75
C VAL A 110 10.39 -4.95 11.47
N THR A 111 9.89 -6.12 11.06
CA THR A 111 8.50 -6.31 10.65
C THR A 111 7.85 -7.47 11.39
N GLU A 112 6.51 -7.54 11.36
CA GLU A 112 5.76 -8.71 11.84
C GLU A 112 6.23 -10.02 11.19
N ARG A 113 6.68 -9.97 9.94
CA ARG A 113 7.18 -11.14 9.21
C ARG A 113 8.50 -11.63 9.80
N ASP A 114 9.37 -10.72 10.23
CA ASP A 114 10.60 -11.07 10.94
C ASP A 114 10.27 -11.76 12.26
N PHE A 115 9.32 -11.21 13.03
CA PHE A 115 8.84 -11.86 14.25
C PHE A 115 8.31 -13.28 13.98
N ALA A 116 7.39 -13.42 13.02
CA ALA A 116 6.81 -14.71 12.69
C ALA A 116 7.90 -15.73 12.29
N ARG A 117 8.85 -15.34 11.43
CA ARG A 117 9.85 -16.26 10.86
C ARG A 117 11.05 -16.54 11.75
N LYS A 118 11.51 -15.55 12.50
CA LYS A 118 12.76 -15.62 13.26
C LYS A 118 12.54 -15.85 14.75
N ILE A 119 11.33 -15.60 15.27
CA ILE A 119 10.98 -15.79 16.69
C ILE A 119 9.93 -16.87 16.87
N LEU A 120 8.73 -16.68 16.31
CA LEU A 120 7.58 -17.56 16.55
C LEU A 120 7.81 -18.97 16.00
N LEU A 121 8.17 -19.09 14.73
CA LEU A 121 8.38 -20.41 14.10
C LEU A 121 9.53 -21.22 14.73
N PRO A 122 10.70 -20.63 15.04
CA PRO A 122 11.79 -21.37 15.68
C PRO A 122 11.61 -21.52 17.20
N GLY A 123 10.59 -20.91 17.81
CA GLY A 123 10.35 -20.96 19.25
C GLY A 123 11.37 -20.20 20.10
N ARG A 124 11.93 -19.09 19.58
CA ARG A 124 12.87 -18.26 20.35
C ARG A 124 12.13 -17.37 21.37
N PRO A 125 12.69 -17.13 22.56
CA PRO A 125 12.07 -16.25 23.55
C PRO A 125 12.13 -14.79 23.10
N SER A 126 10.98 -14.19 22.77
CA SER A 126 10.89 -12.77 22.35
C SER A 126 11.26 -11.78 23.44
N GLU A 127 11.17 -12.20 24.70
CA GLU A 127 11.48 -11.41 25.90
C GLU A 127 12.99 -11.36 26.19
N GLU A 128 13.79 -12.21 25.53
CA GLU A 128 15.25 -12.27 25.70
C GLU A 128 16.00 -11.98 24.40
N THR A 129 15.31 -12.02 23.25
CA THR A 129 15.91 -11.72 21.94
C THR A 129 15.86 -10.24 21.64
N ARG A 130 16.94 -9.68 21.09
CA ARG A 130 17.00 -8.25 20.72
C ARG A 130 16.50 -8.03 19.30
N VAL A 131 16.09 -6.80 19.02
CA VAL A 131 15.66 -6.39 17.67
C VAL A 131 16.80 -6.54 16.65
N GLU A 132 18.04 -6.24 17.04
CA GLU A 132 19.21 -6.38 16.17
C GLU A 132 19.40 -7.81 15.62
N ASP A 133 18.99 -8.83 16.37
CA ASP A 133 19.13 -10.24 15.98
C ASP A 133 18.14 -10.66 14.88
N ILE A 134 17.07 -9.89 14.66
CA ILE A 134 15.99 -10.24 13.74
C ILE A 134 15.69 -9.19 12.67
N MET A 135 16.21 -7.97 12.80
CA MET A 135 15.95 -6.90 11.83
C MET A 135 16.57 -7.21 10.47
N THR A 136 16.12 -6.47 9.45
CA THR A 136 16.88 -6.30 8.20
C THR A 136 17.79 -5.10 8.38
N GLU A 137 19.10 -5.32 8.32
CA GLU A 137 20.13 -4.30 8.49
C GLU A 137 20.10 -3.22 7.39
N GLU A 138 20.65 -2.05 7.70
CA GLU A 138 20.74 -0.87 6.82
C GLU A 138 21.34 -1.20 5.43
N ASN A 139 22.38 -2.03 5.36
CA ASN A 139 23.04 -2.42 4.12
C ASN A 139 22.16 -3.25 3.16
N LYS A 140 21.08 -3.85 3.67
CA LYS A 140 20.10 -4.64 2.91
C LYS A 140 18.75 -3.94 2.83
N LEU A 141 18.67 -2.71 3.34
CA LEU A 141 17.43 -1.98 3.42
C LEU A 141 17.05 -1.46 2.04
N ILE A 142 15.83 -1.77 1.64
CA ILE A 142 15.27 -1.27 0.40
C ILE A 142 14.45 -0.02 0.72
N THR A 143 14.81 1.09 0.09
CA THR A 143 14.22 2.41 0.35
C THR A 143 13.77 3.06 -0.95
N VAL A 144 12.93 4.08 -0.83
CA VAL A 144 12.51 4.95 -1.95
C VAL A 144 12.69 6.41 -1.56
N SER A 145 12.92 7.28 -2.53
CA SER A 145 12.88 8.74 -2.29
C SER A 145 11.45 9.26 -2.26
N SER A 146 11.20 10.43 -1.67
CA SER A 146 9.85 11.01 -1.67
C SER A 146 9.36 11.40 -3.07
N ASN A 147 10.28 11.61 -4.02
CA ASN A 147 9.97 11.88 -5.42
C ASN A 147 9.67 10.60 -6.23
N THR A 148 9.82 9.42 -5.64
CA THR A 148 9.55 8.16 -6.33
C THR A 148 8.08 8.09 -6.73
N ASN A 149 7.82 7.66 -7.96
CA ASN A 149 6.45 7.41 -8.42
C ASN A 149 5.85 6.19 -7.70
N ILE A 150 4.56 6.23 -7.38
CA ILE A 150 3.86 5.14 -6.69
C ILE A 150 3.96 3.80 -7.41
N LEU A 151 3.90 3.77 -8.75
CA LEU A 151 4.02 2.57 -9.56
C LEU A 151 5.38 1.91 -9.35
N ARG A 152 6.44 2.72 -9.30
CA ARG A 152 7.78 2.20 -9.02
C ARG A 152 7.89 1.64 -7.59
N ALA A 153 7.25 2.28 -6.62
CA ALA A 153 7.19 1.75 -5.26
C ALA A 153 6.40 0.43 -5.18
N MET A 154 5.34 0.28 -5.98
CA MET A 154 4.55 -0.96 -6.10
C MET A 154 5.35 -2.10 -6.71
N GLU A 155 6.04 -1.84 -7.82
CA GLU A 155 6.94 -2.79 -8.46
C GLU A 155 7.97 -3.28 -7.45
N LEU A 156 8.65 -2.37 -6.78
CA LEU A 156 9.66 -2.69 -5.77
C LEU A 156 9.08 -3.53 -4.62
N MET A 157 7.89 -3.20 -4.11
CA MET A 157 7.23 -4.02 -3.08
C MET A 157 6.94 -5.44 -3.57
N THR A 158 6.58 -5.58 -4.86
CA THR A 158 6.25 -6.86 -5.48
C THR A 158 7.49 -7.70 -5.71
N ASP A 159 8.49 -7.13 -6.39
CA ASP A 159 9.74 -7.80 -6.76
C ASP A 159 10.51 -8.27 -5.52
N GLU A 160 10.59 -7.42 -4.50
CA GLU A 160 11.34 -7.68 -3.27
C GLU A 160 10.50 -8.38 -2.20
N HIS A 161 9.22 -8.65 -2.48
CA HIS A 161 8.30 -9.32 -1.57
C HIS A 161 8.14 -8.60 -0.20
N ILE A 162 8.28 -7.27 -0.20
CA ILE A 162 8.15 -6.42 0.97
C ILE A 162 6.84 -5.63 0.95
N ARG A 163 6.33 -5.28 2.14
CA ARG A 163 5.05 -4.56 2.29
C ARG A 163 5.21 -3.18 2.91
N HIS A 164 6.39 -2.87 3.40
CA HIS A 164 6.72 -1.61 4.06
C HIS A 164 8.05 -1.15 3.50
N VAL A 165 8.11 0.12 3.11
CA VAL A 165 9.29 0.72 2.50
C VAL A 165 9.55 2.06 3.19
N PRO A 166 10.72 2.21 3.86
CA PRO A 166 11.15 3.50 4.37
C PRO A 166 11.37 4.50 3.24
N VAL A 167 10.97 5.75 3.48
CA VAL A 167 11.17 6.86 2.55
C VAL A 167 12.39 7.65 3.01
N PHE A 168 13.41 7.78 2.15
CA PHE A 168 14.71 8.34 2.51
C PHE A 168 15.13 9.43 1.51
N ASP A 169 15.26 10.66 2.01
CA ASP A 169 15.77 11.84 1.29
C ASP A 169 16.87 12.48 2.16
N GLU A 170 18.07 11.88 2.21
CA GLU A 170 19.17 12.19 3.17
C GLU A 170 18.92 11.73 4.61
N LYS A 171 17.65 11.71 5.04
CA LYS A 171 17.18 11.13 6.29
C LYS A 171 15.88 10.39 6.05
N VAL A 172 15.48 9.56 7.01
CA VAL A 172 14.15 8.93 6.98
C VAL A 172 13.09 10.02 7.15
N VAL A 173 12.33 10.26 6.08
CA VAL A 173 11.26 11.28 6.06
C VAL A 173 9.88 10.67 6.26
N GLY A 174 9.76 9.34 6.18
CA GLY A 174 8.48 8.65 6.34
C GLY A 174 8.59 7.15 6.12
N MET A 175 7.44 6.49 6.16
CA MET A 175 7.30 5.09 5.79
C MET A 175 5.97 4.89 5.07
N ILE A 176 6.03 4.21 3.93
CA ILE A 176 4.85 3.78 3.19
C ILE A 176 4.68 2.28 3.29
N SER A 177 3.43 1.85 3.29
CA SER A 177 3.02 0.45 3.25
C SER A 177 2.25 0.16 1.97
N ILE A 178 2.09 -1.12 1.66
CA ILE A 178 1.17 -1.57 0.61
C ILE A 178 -0.26 -1.07 0.86
N GLY A 179 -0.68 -0.90 2.12
CA GLY A 179 -1.98 -0.33 2.47
C GLY A 179 -2.11 1.14 2.09
N ASP A 180 -1.03 1.91 2.23
CA ASP A 180 -0.99 3.32 1.81
C ASP A 180 -1.10 3.44 0.27
N VAL A 181 -0.41 2.56 -0.45
CA VAL A 181 -0.51 2.45 -1.91
C VAL A 181 -1.93 2.10 -2.34
N VAL A 182 -2.51 1.04 -1.77
CA VAL A 182 -3.87 0.62 -2.10
C VAL A 182 -4.88 1.73 -1.82
N ARG A 183 -4.71 2.47 -0.72
CA ARG A 183 -5.56 3.64 -0.41
C ARG A 183 -5.45 4.71 -1.48
N ALA A 184 -4.24 5.06 -1.92
CA ALA A 184 -4.03 6.05 -2.98
C ALA A 184 -4.73 5.64 -4.29
N ILE A 185 -4.70 4.35 -4.64
CA ILE A 185 -5.40 3.82 -5.82
C ILE A 185 -6.91 3.97 -5.69
N VAL A 186 -7.47 3.59 -4.55
CA VAL A 186 -8.92 3.70 -4.29
C VAL A 186 -9.37 5.16 -4.32
N ASP A 187 -8.58 6.06 -3.72
CA ASP A 187 -8.87 7.49 -3.69
C ASP A 187 -8.84 8.09 -5.10
N GLN A 188 -7.88 7.69 -5.93
CA GLN A 188 -7.79 8.12 -7.33
C GLN A 188 -9.01 7.67 -8.14
N GLN A 189 -9.41 6.40 -8.02
CA GLN A 189 -10.62 5.89 -8.69
C GLN A 189 -11.88 6.65 -8.26
N HIS A 190 -12.02 6.95 -6.97
CA HIS A 190 -13.15 7.75 -6.47
C HIS A 190 -13.16 9.17 -7.04
N GLN A 191 -11.98 9.80 -7.21
CA GLN A 191 -11.88 11.12 -7.82
C GLN A 191 -12.33 11.11 -9.29
N GLU A 192 -11.87 10.13 -10.07
CA GLU A 192 -12.25 9.97 -11.47
C GLU A 192 -13.76 9.76 -11.62
N VAL A 193 -14.35 8.85 -10.84
CA VAL A 193 -15.80 8.61 -10.83
C VAL A 193 -16.56 9.88 -10.46
N LYS A 194 -16.06 10.67 -9.51
CA LYS A 194 -16.68 11.94 -9.11
C LYS A 194 -16.62 12.99 -10.22
N GLN A 195 -15.50 13.09 -10.94
CA GLN A 195 -15.35 14.00 -12.07
C GLN A 195 -16.27 13.60 -13.23
N LEU A 196 -16.33 12.32 -13.57
CA LEU A 196 -17.25 11.80 -14.60
C LEU A 196 -18.71 12.06 -14.25
N LYS A 197 -19.10 11.88 -12.98
CA LYS A 197 -20.46 12.21 -12.52
C LYS A 197 -20.79 13.68 -12.74
N LYS A 198 -19.91 14.61 -12.32
CA LYS A 198 -20.11 16.06 -12.53
C LYS A 198 -20.28 16.41 -14.01
N TYR A 199 -19.54 15.73 -14.89
CA TYR A 199 -19.61 15.95 -16.33
C TYR A 199 -20.97 15.52 -16.89
N ILE A 200 -21.50 14.39 -16.43
CA ILE A 200 -22.80 13.87 -16.89
C ILE A 200 -23.97 14.67 -16.30
N THR A 201 -23.87 15.12 -15.05
CA THR A 201 -24.94 15.89 -14.40
C THR A 201 -25.00 17.35 -14.85
N GLY A 202 -23.95 17.84 -15.52
CA GLY A 202 -23.90 19.21 -16.01
C GLY A 202 -23.67 20.24 -14.89
N ASP A 203 -23.19 19.82 -13.72
CA ASP A 203 -22.93 20.66 -12.53
C ASP A 203 -21.71 21.60 -12.71
N TYR A 204 -21.43 22.05 -13.93
CA TYR A 204 -20.36 23.00 -14.27
C TYR A 204 -20.85 24.44 -14.42
N TYR A 205 -22.13 24.71 -14.09
CA TYR A 205 -22.74 26.04 -14.06
C TYR A 205 -23.48 26.28 -12.75
#